data_AF-A0A842PEN4-F1
#
_entry.id   AF-A0A842PEN4-F1
#
_cell.length_a   1.000
_cell.length_b   1.000
_cell.length_c   1.000
_cell.angle_alpha   90.00
_cell.angle_beta   90.00
_cell.angle_gamma   90.00
#
_symmetry.space_group_name_H-M   'P 1'
#
loop_
_entity.id
_entity.type
_entity.pdbx_description
1 polymer ?
#
loop_
_entity_poly.entity_id
_entity_poly.type
_entity_poly.pdbx_seq_one_letter_code
_entity_poly.pdbx_strand_id
1 'polypeptide(L)' 'MVDEKNEIDKLIDNMITSGDDLVKNLKTVLPDSLSESMMMFHESNVANLKKIKEFLNK' A
#
# COMPACT_ATOMS: atom_id res chain seq x y z
N MET A 1 13.77 -16.28 11.57
CA MET A 1 13.17 -15.20 12.40
C MET A 1 13.62 -13.80 11.98
N VAL A 2 14.91 -13.41 12.03
CA VAL A 2 15.34 -12.07 11.55
C VAL A 2 15.20 -11.94 10.03
N ASP A 3 15.56 -12.99 9.28
CA ASP A 3 15.44 -12.99 7.81
C ASP A 3 13.98 -12.93 7.35
N GLU A 4 13.08 -13.69 7.99
CA GLU A 4 11.64 -13.66 7.72
C GLU A 4 11.03 -12.28 8.02
N LYS A 5 11.46 -11.61 9.10
CA LYS A 5 11.02 -10.24 9.44
C LYS A 5 11.45 -9.24 8.35
N ASN A 6 12.67 -9.36 7.85
CA ASN A 6 13.18 -8.53 6.75
C ASN A 6 12.44 -8.80 5.43
N GLU A 7 12.05 -10.04 5.15
CA GLU A 7 11.25 -10.39 3.97
C GLU A 7 9.84 -9.83 4.05
N ILE A 8 9.17 -9.93 5.20
CA ILE A 8 7.84 -9.35 5.40
C ILE A 8 7.86 -7.83 5.27
N ASP A 9 8.88 -7.15 5.82
CA ASP A 9 9.04 -5.70 5.66
C ASP A 9 9.19 -5.30 4.19
N LYS A 10 9.99 -6.04 3.42
CA LYS A 10 10.13 -5.81 1.97
C LYS A 10 8.82 -6.07 1.22
N LEU A 11 8.08 -7.11 1.60
CA LEU A 11 6.78 -7.39 1.00
C LEU A 11 5.79 -6.25 1.26
N ILE A 12 5.76 -5.70 2.48
CA ILE A 12 4.92 -4.54 2.82
C ILE A 12 5.31 -3.33 1.99
N ASP A 13 6.60 -3.02 1.86
CA ASP A 13 7.07 -1.90 1.06
C ASP A 13 6.70 -2.06 -0.42
N ASN A 14 6.84 -3.27 -0.96
CA ASN A 14 6.45 -3.59 -2.33
C ASN A 14 4.93 -3.46 -2.55
N MET A 15 4.11 -3.86 -1.58
CA MET A 15 2.65 -3.70 -1.66
C MET A 15 2.24 -2.22 -1.70
N ILE A 16 2.90 -1.37 -0.91
CA ILE A 16 2.65 0.08 -0.91
C ILE A 16 3.02 0.68 -2.27
N THR A 17 4.25 0.45 -2.74
CA THR A 17 4.74 1.03 -4.01
C THR A 17 3.95 0.52 -5.21
N SER A 18 3.66 -0.78 -5.28
CA SER A 18 2.85 -1.34 -6.38
C SER A 18 1.41 -0.80 -6.37
N GLY A 19 0.85 -0.56 -5.19
CA GLY A 19 -0.46 0.07 -5.05
C GLY A 19 -0.48 1.54 -5.47
N ASP A 20 0.57 2.31 -5.11
CA ASP A 20 0.73 3.70 -5.55
C ASP A 20 0.76 3.81 -7.08
N ASP A 21 1.53 2.93 -7.73
CA ASP A 21 1.62 2.85 -9.19
C ASP A 21 0.29 2.45 -9.83
N LEU A 22 -0.42 1.48 -9.24
CA LEU A 22 -1.75 1.09 -9.71
C LEU A 22 -2.74 2.26 -9.65
N VAL A 23 -2.82 2.96 -8.51
CA VAL A 23 -3.73 4.12 -8.37
C VAL A 23 -3.36 5.23 -9.35
N LYS A 24 -2.06 5.50 -9.52
CA LYS A 24 -1.57 6.49 -10.50
C LYS A 24 -2.00 6.14 -11.92
N ASN A 25 -1.93 4.88 -12.31
CA ASN A 25 -2.37 4.44 -13.63
C ASN A 25 -3.90 4.52 -13.77
N LEU A 26 -4.64 4.07 -12.75
CA LEU A 26 -6.10 4.09 -12.77
C LEU A 26 -6.68 5.50 -12.83
N LYS A 27 -6.03 6.50 -12.20
CA LYS A 27 -6.40 7.91 -12.32
C LYS A 27 -6.49 8.41 -13.76
N THR A 28 -5.74 7.82 -14.68
CA THR A 28 -5.70 8.24 -16.09
C THR A 28 -6.81 7.65 -16.95
N VAL A 29 -7.50 6.62 -16.45
CA VAL A 29 -8.49 5.85 -17.21
C VAL A 29 -9.87 5.80 -16.56
N LEU A 30 -9.95 5.96 -15.24
CA LEU A 30 -11.21 5.91 -14.50
C LEU A 30 -11.87 7.29 -14.44
N PRO A 31 -13.22 7.36 -14.39
CA PRO A 31 -13.93 8.58 -14.04
C PRO A 31 -13.50 9.13 -12.67
N ASP A 32 -13.50 10.45 -12.51
CA ASP A 32 -12.98 11.15 -11.32
C ASP A 32 -13.54 10.58 -10.00
N SER A 33 -14.86 10.35 -9.92
CA SER A 33 -15.50 9.84 -8.70
C SER A 33 -15.03 8.43 -8.29
N LEU A 34 -14.72 7.58 -9.27
CA LEU A 34 -14.21 6.23 -9.02
C LEU A 34 -12.71 6.28 -8.69
N SER A 35 -11.97 7.15 -9.38
CA SER A 35 -10.56 7.43 -9.10
C SER A 35 -10.35 7.95 -7.67
N GLU A 36 -11.18 8.89 -7.21
CA GLU A 36 -11.15 9.40 -5.84
C GLU A 36 -11.46 8.30 -4.81
N SER A 37 -12.48 7.48 -5.08
CA SER A 37 -12.83 6.34 -4.21
C SER A 37 -11.66 5.35 -4.07
N MET A 38 -10.97 5.06 -5.18
CA MET A 38 -9.81 4.19 -5.20
C MET A 38 -8.60 4.79 -4.48
N MET A 39 -8.37 6.10 -4.57
CA MET A 39 -7.36 6.79 -3.78
C MET A 39 -7.62 6.63 -2.28
N MET A 40 -8.83 6.97 -1.82
CA MET A 40 -9.18 6.88 -0.40
C MET A 40 -9.05 5.45 0.14
N PHE A 41 -9.46 4.46 -0.65
CA PHE A 41 -9.27 3.06 -0.32
C PHE A 41 -7.78 2.69 -0.19
N HIS A 42 -6.95 3.10 -1.15
CA HIS A 42 -5.52 2.84 -1.12
C HIS A 42 -4.82 3.54 0.04
N GLU A 43 -5.14 4.80 0.32
CA GLU A 43 -4.62 5.55 1.47
C GLU A 43 -4.93 4.84 2.80
N SER A 44 -6.16 4.33 2.97
CA SER A 44 -6.55 3.51 4.12
C SER A 44 -5.72 2.22 4.21
N ASN A 45 -5.50 1.54 3.09
CA ASN A 45 -4.66 0.34 3.04
C ASN A 45 -3.20 0.62 3.40
N VAL A 46 -2.61 1.70 2.88
CA VAL A 46 -1.24 2.12 3.22
C VAL A 46 -1.12 2.43 4.71
N ALA A 47 -2.11 3.10 5.30
CA ALA A 47 -2.13 3.35 6.73
C ALA A 47 -2.14 2.05 7.56
N ASN A 48 -2.89 1.04 7.12
CA ASN A 48 -2.92 -0.26 7.79
C ASN A 48 -1.61 -1.05 7.63
N LEU A 49 -1.01 -1.03 6.43
CA LEU A 49 0.28 -1.67 6.14
C LEU A 49 1.40 -1.06 6.99
N LYS A 50 1.43 0.26 7.17
CA LYS A 50 2.39 0.94 8.06
C LYS A 50 2.23 0.50 9.52
N LYS A 51 0.99 0.38 10.02
CA LYS A 51 0.74 -0.13 11.39
C LYS A 51 1.21 -1.58 11.56
N ILE A 52 1.01 -2.43 10.55
CA ILE A 52 1.52 -3.81 10.58
C ILE A 52 3.05 -3.80 10.61
N LYS A 53 3.70 -3.00 9.76
CA LYS A 53 5.16 -2.86 9.75
C LYS A 53 5.71 -2.40 11.09
N GLU A 54 5.06 -1.42 11.72
CA GLU A 54 5.41 -0.96 13.07
C GLU A 54 5.22 -2.07 14.12
N PHE A 55 4.15 -2.86 14.03
CA PHE A 55 3.90 -3.97 14.95
C PHE A 55 4.97 -5.06 14.84
N LEU A 56 5.37 -5.42 13.62
CA LEU A 56 6.41 -6.41 13.36
C LEU A 56 7.81 -5.93 13.80
N ASN A 57 8.04 -4.61 13.76
CA ASN A 57 9.32 -4.01 14.11
C ASN A 57 9.52 -3.69 15.60
N LYS A 58 8.47 -3.84 16.43
CA LYS A 58 8.59 -3.91 17.89
C LYS A 58 9.26 -5.21 18.33
#